data_AF-A0A895XLD7-F1
#
_entry.id   AF-A0A895XLD7-F1
#
_cell.length_a   1.000
_cell.length_b   1.000
_cell.length_c   1.000
_cell.angle_alpha   90.00
_cell.angle_beta   90.00
_cell.angle_gamma   90.00
#
_symmetry.space_group_name_H-M   'P 1'
#
loop_
_entity.id
_entity.type
_entity.pdbx_description
1 polymer ?
#
loop_
_entity_poly.entity_id
_entity_poly.type
_entity_poly.pdbx_seq_one_letter_code
_entity_poly.pdbx_strand_id
1 'polypeptide(L)'
;MSDIATLASQIRHICADLPRPGLRQAVHHLETGHVALTDASRDSVEPVGLVHLATARHKLDAALSKLDCAAEALDEYLSAIGADGASAAASSVATGSASIPQSREGDGQQWWTDAVNAMCQREGKPDSSASGVSPTKAFEELAKLANGSDAAGYHRKLLDIGPQTAVRLPGLSWPMIRGLATETLGRPPTKADPPRLRDATNDAVRAILPGLDEKCAEEHLASACALAARSPKPDPEAEEQRARVKAAEAAALGPVLIAALHRRRD
;
A
#
# COMPACT_ATOMS: atom_id res chain seq x y z
N MET A 1 -13.96 21.37 -22.82
CA MET A 1 -13.20 21.73 -21.60
C MET A 1 -14.00 21.33 -20.35
N SER A 2 -14.21 20.02 -20.09
CA SER A 2 -15.15 19.61 -19.02
C SER A 2 -14.82 18.34 -18.22
N ASP A 3 -13.83 17.52 -18.57
CA ASP A 3 -13.54 16.32 -17.77
C ASP A 3 -12.54 16.59 -16.63
N ILE A 4 -11.47 17.34 -16.92
CA ILE A 4 -10.41 17.64 -15.94
C ILE A 4 -10.93 18.55 -14.81
N ALA A 5 -11.75 19.55 -15.14
CA ALA A 5 -12.34 20.44 -14.14
C ALA A 5 -13.35 19.72 -13.23
N THR A 6 -14.12 18.78 -13.78
CA THR A 6 -15.07 17.96 -13.02
C THR A 6 -14.34 16.99 -12.10
N LEU A 7 -13.29 16.34 -12.61
CA LEU A 7 -12.43 15.46 -11.82
C LEU A 7 -11.73 16.22 -10.68
N ALA A 8 -11.17 17.39 -10.96
CA ALA A 8 -10.53 18.23 -9.96
C ALA A 8 -11.51 18.68 -8.85
N SER A 9 -12.75 19.00 -9.23
CA SER A 9 -13.81 19.33 -8.27
C SER A 9 -14.18 18.14 -7.38
N GLN A 10 -14.31 16.94 -7.95
CA GLN A 10 -14.60 15.72 -7.19
C GLN A 10 -13.46 15.35 -6.23
N ILE A 11 -12.20 15.48 -6.66
CA ILE A 11 -11.03 15.21 -5.81
C ILE A 11 -10.98 16.22 -4.64
N ARG A 12 -11.21 17.51 -4.90
CA ARG A 12 -11.26 18.53 -3.84
C ARG A 12 -12.40 18.27 -2.85
N HIS A 13 -13.55 17.81 -3.32
CA HIS A 13 -14.67 17.45 -2.46
C HIS A 13 -14.33 16.26 -1.55
N ILE A 14 -13.70 15.21 -2.09
CA ILE A 14 -13.24 14.05 -1.32
C ILE A 14 -12.16 14.45 -0.30
N CYS A 15 -11.25 15.37 -0.66
CA CYS A 15 -10.25 15.92 0.26
C CYS A 15 -10.88 16.73 1.42
N ALA A 16 -11.96 17.44 1.16
CA ALA A 16 -12.70 18.21 2.16
C ALA A 16 -13.44 17.28 3.15
N ASP A 17 -13.91 16.12 2.69
CA ASP A 17 -14.63 15.12 3.50
C ASP A 17 -13.69 14.21 4.32
N LEU A 18 -12.37 14.36 4.22
CA LEU A 18 -11.43 13.63 5.06
C LEU A 18 -11.67 13.93 6.56
N PRO A 19 -11.70 12.92 7.45
CA PRO A 19 -12.08 13.06 8.87
C PRO A 19 -10.98 13.70 9.75
N ARG A 20 -10.21 14.63 9.19
CA ARG A 20 -9.16 15.41 9.86
C ARG A 20 -9.66 16.14 11.11
N PRO A 21 -10.77 16.90 11.09
CA PRO A 21 -11.23 17.60 12.28
C PRO A 21 -11.66 16.64 13.40
N GLY A 22 -12.35 15.54 13.06
CA GLY A 22 -12.75 14.52 14.04
C GLY A 22 -11.56 13.79 14.67
N LEU A 23 -10.49 13.54 13.92
CA LEU A 23 -9.27 12.92 14.44
C LEU A 23 -8.46 13.88 15.31
N ARG A 24 -8.34 15.16 14.95
CA ARG A 24 -7.72 16.19 15.81
C ARG A 24 -8.48 16.35 17.13
N GLN A 25 -9.80 16.31 17.07
CA GLN A 25 -10.64 16.35 18.27
C GLN A 25 -10.44 15.11 19.16
N ALA A 26 -10.32 13.92 18.56
CA ALA A 26 -10.00 12.69 19.30
C ALA A 26 -8.62 12.75 19.98
N VAL A 27 -7.60 13.32 19.31
CA VAL A 27 -6.28 13.56 19.92
C VAL A 27 -6.39 14.50 21.11
N HIS A 28 -7.11 15.61 20.98
CA HIS A 28 -7.31 16.57 22.07
C HIS A 28 -8.01 15.93 23.29
N HIS A 29 -9.02 15.08 23.07
CA HIS A 29 -9.67 14.34 24.15
C HIS A 29 -8.72 13.33 24.83
N LEU A 30 -7.83 12.68 24.08
CA LEU A 30 -6.83 11.78 24.64
C LEU A 30 -5.73 12.51 25.40
N GLU A 31 -5.32 13.70 24.98
CA GLU A 31 -4.39 14.55 25.76
C GLU A 31 -5.01 14.95 27.09
N THR A 32 -6.27 15.39 27.06
CA THR A 32 -7.03 15.73 28.26
C THR A 32 -7.14 14.51 29.19
N GLY A 33 -7.43 13.33 28.62
CA GLY A 33 -7.47 12.07 29.34
C GLY A 33 -6.11 11.66 29.91
N HIS A 34 -5.01 11.85 29.18
CA HIS A 34 -3.65 11.51 29.61
C HIS A 34 -3.23 12.35 30.82
N VAL A 35 -3.49 13.65 30.79
CA VAL A 35 -3.18 14.57 31.90
C VAL A 35 -3.98 14.16 33.14
N ALA A 36 -5.28 13.94 33.00
CA ALA A 36 -6.13 13.51 34.11
C ALA A 36 -5.72 12.14 34.70
N LEU A 37 -5.32 11.18 33.84
CA LEU A 37 -4.83 9.88 34.28
C LEU A 37 -3.47 9.96 34.97
N THR A 38 -2.59 10.86 34.50
CA THR A 38 -1.27 11.10 35.08
C THR A 38 -1.41 11.72 36.46
N ASP A 39 -2.30 12.69 36.61
CA ASP A 39 -2.61 13.30 37.91
C ASP A 39 -3.24 12.27 38.86
N ALA A 40 -4.21 11.47 38.40
CA ALA A 40 -4.79 10.37 39.20
C ALA A 40 -3.78 9.26 39.54
N SER A 41 -2.77 9.03 38.71
CA SER A 41 -1.71 8.03 38.96
C SER A 41 -0.70 8.47 40.03
N ARG A 42 -0.57 9.78 40.28
CA ARG A 42 0.28 10.30 41.37
C ARG A 42 -0.31 10.01 42.75
N ASP A 43 -1.64 9.86 42.82
CA ASP A 43 -2.38 9.63 44.05
C ASP A 43 -2.77 8.14 44.26
N SER A 44 -2.39 7.25 43.33
CA SER A 44 -2.81 5.84 43.33
C SER A 44 -1.62 4.86 43.29
N VAL A 45 -1.78 3.70 43.97
CA VAL A 45 -0.77 2.62 44.07
C VAL A 45 -0.95 1.54 43.00
N GLU A 46 -2.06 1.54 42.25
CA GLU A 46 -2.33 0.56 41.19
C GLU A 46 -1.71 0.94 39.83
N PRO A 47 -1.35 -0.06 38.99
CA PRO A 47 -0.79 0.19 37.67
C PRO A 47 -1.84 0.78 36.72
N VAL A 48 -1.84 2.10 36.62
CA VAL A 48 -2.72 2.87 35.74
C VAL A 48 -2.35 2.61 34.27
N GLY A 49 -3.35 2.39 33.40
CA GLY A 49 -3.24 2.04 31.98
C GLY A 49 -2.61 3.08 31.04
N LEU A 50 -1.69 3.91 31.53
CA LEU A 50 -0.98 4.98 30.83
C LEU A 50 -0.26 4.50 29.56
N VAL A 51 0.28 3.28 29.58
CA VAL A 51 0.98 2.68 28.43
C VAL A 51 0.04 2.43 27.24
N HIS A 52 -1.19 1.97 27.51
CA HIS A 52 -2.19 1.75 26.46
C HIS A 52 -2.68 3.07 25.85
N LEU A 53 -2.80 4.11 26.67
CA LEU A 53 -3.22 5.44 26.22
C LEU A 53 -2.12 6.14 25.40
N ALA A 54 -0.86 6.00 25.80
CA ALA A 54 0.30 6.46 25.01
C ALA A 54 0.39 5.75 23.65
N THR A 55 0.13 4.44 23.63
CA THR A 55 0.10 3.64 22.38
C THR A 55 -1.05 4.06 21.47
N ALA A 56 -2.23 4.32 22.03
CA ALA A 56 -3.38 4.82 21.26
C ALA A 56 -3.11 6.20 20.66
N ARG A 57 -2.44 7.09 21.41
CA ARG A 57 -2.01 8.40 20.91
C ARG A 57 -1.05 8.29 19.74
N HIS A 58 0.02 7.48 19.88
CA HIS A 58 1.00 7.29 18.81
C HIS A 58 0.35 6.77 17.51
N LYS A 59 -0.67 5.91 17.62
CA LYS A 59 -1.42 5.42 16.46
C LYS A 59 -2.28 6.49 15.81
N LEU A 60 -2.86 7.41 16.58
CA LEU A 60 -3.64 8.53 16.06
C LEU A 60 -2.75 9.58 15.39
N ASP A 61 -1.59 9.87 15.98
CA ASP A 61 -0.59 10.76 15.37
C ASP A 61 -0.12 10.19 14.02
N ALA A 62 0.21 8.90 13.98
CA ALA A 62 0.59 8.23 12.74
C ALA A 62 -0.54 8.21 11.69
N ALA A 63 -1.81 8.13 12.11
CA ALA A 63 -2.95 8.20 11.21
C ALA A 63 -3.16 9.62 10.64
N LEU A 64 -2.97 10.66 11.47
CA LEU A 64 -3.01 12.05 11.02
C LEU A 64 -1.90 12.36 10.02
N SER A 65 -0.65 11.95 10.31
CA SER A 65 0.47 12.15 9.38
C SER A 65 0.23 11.47 8.03
N LYS A 66 -0.37 10.27 8.01
CA LYS A 66 -0.74 9.59 6.76
C LYS A 66 -1.83 10.32 5.97
N LEU A 67 -2.79 10.93 6.66
CA LEU A 67 -3.84 11.73 6.02
C LEU A 67 -3.29 13.03 5.44
N ASP A 68 -2.35 13.67 6.13
CA ASP A 68 -1.68 14.87 5.63
C ASP A 68 -0.80 14.54 4.41
N CYS A 69 -0.03 13.45 4.44
CA CYS A 69 0.72 12.96 3.27
C CYS A 69 -0.19 12.62 2.08
N ALA A 70 -1.39 12.06 2.34
CA ALA A 70 -2.34 11.75 1.30
C ALA A 70 -2.95 13.02 0.67
N ALA A 71 -3.21 14.05 1.48
CA ALA A 71 -3.65 15.35 0.99
C ALA A 71 -2.58 16.03 0.13
N GLU A 72 -1.32 16.03 0.57
CA GLU A 72 -0.18 16.57 -0.19
C GLU A 72 0.00 15.87 -1.54
N ALA A 73 -0.10 14.54 -1.58
CA ALA A 73 0.01 13.77 -2.82
C ALA A 73 -1.15 14.05 -3.81
N LEU A 74 -2.35 14.36 -3.28
CA LEU A 74 -3.50 14.74 -4.10
C LEU A 74 -3.36 16.17 -4.63
N ASP A 75 -2.81 17.08 -3.84
CA ASP A 75 -2.50 18.44 -4.28
C ASP A 75 -1.40 18.44 -5.37
N GLU A 76 -0.36 17.62 -5.19
CA GLU A 76 0.68 17.40 -6.21
C GLU A 76 0.09 16.85 -7.51
N TYR A 77 -0.83 15.88 -7.42
CA TYR A 77 -1.53 15.33 -8.58
C TYR A 77 -2.41 16.38 -9.28
N LEU A 78 -3.15 17.19 -8.52
CA LEU A 78 -3.98 18.27 -9.07
C LEU A 78 -3.15 19.34 -9.77
N SER A 79 -1.97 19.64 -9.23
CA SER A 79 -1.01 20.57 -9.84
C SER A 79 -0.43 19.97 -11.14
N ALA A 80 -0.07 18.69 -11.13
CA ALA A 80 0.48 17.98 -12.29
C ALA A 80 -0.49 17.90 -13.48
N ILE A 81 -1.80 17.80 -13.23
CA ILE A 81 -2.83 17.80 -14.29
C ILE A 81 -3.25 19.22 -14.73
N GLY A 82 -2.57 20.27 -14.24
CA GLY A 82 -2.85 21.66 -14.59
C GLY A 82 -4.22 22.16 -14.12
N ALA A 83 -4.78 21.55 -13.08
CA ALA A 83 -6.04 21.98 -12.47
C ALA A 83 -5.86 23.14 -11.46
N ASP A 84 -4.63 23.61 -11.27
CA ASP A 84 -4.31 24.83 -10.53
C ASP A 84 -4.62 26.07 -11.37
N GLY A 85 -5.72 26.74 -11.05
CA GLY A 85 -6.06 28.01 -11.68
C GLY A 85 -7.15 28.78 -10.96
N ALA A 86 -6.72 29.68 -10.06
CA ALA A 86 -7.27 31.01 -9.75
C ALA A 86 -7.30 31.35 -8.23
N SER A 87 -6.13 31.55 -7.62
CA SER A 87 -5.89 32.72 -6.76
C SER A 87 -4.39 32.88 -6.52
N ALA A 88 -3.91 34.11 -6.66
CA ALA A 88 -2.51 34.49 -6.71
C ALA A 88 -1.87 34.63 -5.32
N ALA A 89 -0.54 34.39 -5.32
CA ALA A 89 0.51 34.96 -4.46
C ALA A 89 0.42 34.72 -2.94
N ALA A 90 1.37 33.95 -2.38
CA ALA A 90 2.66 34.49 -1.94
C ALA A 90 3.54 33.43 -1.24
N SER A 91 4.85 33.62 -1.40
CA SER A 91 5.97 33.11 -0.59
C SER A 91 6.42 31.68 -0.83
N SER A 92 7.43 31.57 -1.70
CA SER A 92 8.45 30.52 -1.60
C SER A 92 9.17 30.65 -0.25
N VAL A 93 9.22 29.57 0.52
CA VAL A 93 10.31 29.34 1.48
C VAL A 93 10.84 27.95 1.22
N ALA A 94 12.13 27.91 0.90
CA ALA A 94 12.90 26.72 0.66
C ALA A 94 13.07 25.88 1.93
N THR A 95 13.01 24.56 1.73
CA THR A 95 13.75 23.50 2.42
C THR A 95 13.74 23.49 3.95
N GLY A 96 12.85 22.66 4.48
CA GLY A 96 13.04 21.97 5.75
C GLY A 96 12.67 20.51 5.54
N SER A 97 13.63 19.70 5.08
CA SER A 97 13.48 18.24 5.02
C SER A 97 13.32 17.74 6.46
N ALA A 98 12.08 17.51 6.88
CA ALA A 98 11.79 16.84 8.13
C ALA A 98 12.13 15.36 7.91
N SER A 99 13.30 14.96 8.41
CA SER A 99 13.75 13.59 8.44
C SER A 99 12.70 12.72 9.13
N ILE A 100 12.02 11.90 8.33
CA ILE A 100 11.34 10.70 8.78
C ILE A 100 12.36 9.91 9.62
N PRO A 101 12.00 9.37 10.81
CA PRO A 101 12.93 8.53 11.56
C PRO A 101 13.38 7.39 10.64
N GLN A 102 14.63 7.44 10.21
CA GLN A 102 15.28 6.41 9.42
C GLN A 102 15.29 5.14 10.28
N SER A 103 14.28 4.28 10.09
CA SER A 103 14.49 2.85 10.30
C SER A 103 15.75 2.51 9.51
N ARG A 104 16.78 2.06 10.22
CA ARG A 104 18.12 1.73 9.69
C ARG A 104 18.01 1.25 8.24
N GLU A 105 18.42 2.09 7.30
CA GLU A 105 18.21 1.88 5.85
C GLU A 105 18.75 0.53 5.36
N GLY A 106 19.70 -0.06 6.08
CA GLY A 106 20.23 -1.40 5.81
C GLY A 106 19.27 -2.56 6.09
N ASP A 107 18.40 -2.48 7.10
CA ASP A 107 17.51 -3.61 7.46
C ASP A 107 16.31 -3.67 6.49
N GLY A 108 15.79 -2.50 6.11
CA GLY A 108 14.66 -2.34 5.20
C GLY A 108 14.90 -2.91 3.79
N GLN A 109 16.05 -2.61 3.20
CA GLN A 109 16.37 -3.06 1.85
C GLN A 109 16.79 -4.54 1.81
N GLN A 110 17.40 -5.04 2.89
CA GLN A 110 17.85 -6.42 2.97
C GLN A 110 16.66 -7.39 3.03
N TRP A 111 15.67 -7.14 3.92
CA TRP A 111 14.49 -8.03 4.01
C TRP A 111 13.71 -8.07 2.70
N TRP A 112 13.61 -6.94 1.99
CA TRP A 112 12.94 -6.86 0.70
C TRP A 112 13.67 -7.69 -0.36
N THR A 113 14.99 -7.53 -0.43
CA THR A 113 15.85 -8.27 -1.36
C THR A 113 15.72 -9.78 -1.13
N ASP A 114 15.78 -10.21 0.13
CA ASP A 114 15.66 -11.62 0.51
C ASP A 114 14.28 -12.18 0.14
N ALA A 115 13.20 -11.43 0.40
CA ALA A 115 11.84 -11.82 0.05
C ALA A 115 11.65 -11.95 -1.48
N VAL A 116 12.12 -10.97 -2.26
CA VAL A 116 12.03 -10.98 -3.73
C VAL A 116 12.83 -12.13 -4.32
N ASN A 117 14.05 -12.36 -3.82
CA ASN A 117 14.90 -13.46 -4.25
C ASN A 117 14.24 -14.82 -3.96
N ALA A 118 13.64 -14.99 -2.79
CA ALA A 118 12.90 -16.19 -2.44
C ALA A 118 11.68 -16.42 -3.35
N MET A 119 10.85 -15.41 -3.57
CA MET A 119 9.65 -15.51 -4.44
C MET A 119 10.01 -15.80 -5.90
N CYS A 120 11.08 -15.19 -6.39
CA CYS A 120 11.52 -15.35 -7.78
C CYS A 120 12.43 -16.58 -7.98
N GLN A 121 12.84 -17.25 -6.89
CA GLN A 121 13.90 -18.28 -6.86
C GLN A 121 15.15 -17.86 -7.63
N ARG A 122 15.58 -16.61 -7.45
CA ARG A 122 16.71 -15.99 -8.14
C ARG A 122 17.51 -15.18 -7.14
N GLU A 123 18.82 -15.12 -7.36
CA GLU A 123 19.68 -14.25 -6.58
C GLU A 123 19.94 -12.95 -7.35
N GLY A 124 19.84 -11.82 -6.65
CA GLY A 124 20.10 -10.51 -7.21
C GLY A 124 20.27 -9.48 -6.12
N LYS A 125 20.83 -8.33 -6.49
CA LYS A 125 20.94 -7.16 -5.64
C LYS A 125 20.31 -5.97 -6.34
N PRO A 126 19.67 -5.05 -5.60
CA PRO A 126 19.11 -3.83 -6.16
C PRO A 126 20.22 -2.99 -6.81
N ASP A 127 19.92 -2.39 -7.96
CA ASP A 127 20.82 -1.41 -8.56
C ASP A 127 20.76 -0.11 -7.76
N SER A 128 21.90 0.29 -7.19
CA SER A 128 22.00 1.52 -6.36
C SER A 128 21.77 2.80 -7.16
N SER A 129 21.72 2.73 -8.49
CA SER A 129 21.41 3.85 -9.38
C SER A 129 19.92 4.00 -9.72
N ALA A 130 19.08 3.02 -9.33
CA ALA A 130 17.65 3.04 -9.60
C ALA A 130 16.92 3.97 -8.59
N SER A 131 16.83 5.26 -8.91
CA SER A 131 16.15 6.25 -8.06
C SER A 131 14.70 6.50 -8.48
N GLY A 132 13.78 6.46 -7.51
CA GLY A 132 12.55 7.27 -7.49
C GLY A 132 11.50 7.01 -8.56
N VAL A 133 11.26 5.75 -8.96
CA VAL A 133 10.17 5.44 -9.90
C VAL A 133 8.82 5.57 -9.20
N SER A 134 7.87 6.29 -9.81
CA SER A 134 6.51 6.41 -9.27
C SER A 134 5.83 5.03 -9.19
N PRO A 135 4.97 4.78 -8.18
CA PRO A 135 4.28 3.49 -8.04
C PRO A 135 3.50 3.06 -9.30
N THR A 136 2.88 4.02 -10.00
CA THR A 136 2.14 3.76 -11.24
C THR A 136 3.06 3.28 -12.36
N LYS A 137 4.18 3.98 -12.60
CA LYS A 137 5.14 3.59 -13.65
C LYS A 137 5.82 2.25 -13.31
N ALA A 138 6.15 2.04 -12.04
CA ALA A 138 6.68 0.78 -11.55
C ALA A 138 5.70 -0.37 -11.81
N PHE A 139 4.40 -0.16 -11.52
CA PHE A 139 3.34 -1.12 -11.78
C PHE A 139 3.20 -1.44 -13.27
N GLU A 140 3.15 -0.43 -14.14
CA GLU A 140 3.03 -0.60 -15.60
C GLU A 140 4.19 -1.40 -16.19
N GLU A 141 5.43 -1.10 -15.78
CA GLU A 141 6.62 -1.83 -16.23
C GLU A 141 6.60 -3.28 -15.76
N LEU A 142 6.22 -3.55 -14.50
CA LEU A 142 6.05 -4.91 -13.98
C LEU A 142 4.96 -5.67 -14.73
N ALA A 143 3.80 -5.05 -14.99
CA ALA A 143 2.72 -5.67 -15.74
C ALA A 143 3.14 -6.00 -17.18
N LYS A 144 3.90 -5.11 -17.83
CA LYS A 144 4.47 -5.34 -19.18
C LYS A 144 5.44 -6.52 -19.19
N LEU A 145 6.35 -6.58 -18.21
CA LEU A 145 7.31 -7.69 -18.05
C LEU A 145 6.59 -9.02 -17.80
N ALA A 146 5.58 -9.02 -16.93
CA ALA A 146 4.75 -10.20 -16.66
C ALA A 146 3.97 -10.66 -17.89
N ASN A 147 3.46 -9.72 -18.70
CA ASN A 147 2.77 -10.04 -19.96
C ASN A 147 3.72 -10.65 -21.00
N GLY A 148 4.96 -10.14 -21.07
CA GLY A 148 6.03 -10.70 -21.91
C GLY A 148 6.66 -11.99 -21.37
N SER A 149 6.19 -12.50 -20.23
CA SER A 149 6.78 -13.65 -19.53
C SER A 149 8.28 -13.48 -19.20
N ASP A 150 8.76 -12.23 -19.06
CA ASP A 150 10.16 -11.92 -18.75
C ASP A 150 10.41 -11.97 -17.23
N ALA A 151 10.61 -13.18 -16.72
CA ALA A 151 10.82 -13.41 -15.30
C ALA A 151 12.13 -12.79 -14.77
N ALA A 152 13.17 -12.67 -15.60
CA ALA A 152 14.46 -12.09 -15.20
C ALA A 152 14.42 -10.55 -15.15
N GLY A 153 13.72 -9.93 -16.10
CA GLY A 153 13.42 -8.50 -16.04
C GLY A 153 12.48 -8.15 -14.88
N TYR A 154 11.46 -8.99 -14.65
CA TYR A 154 10.52 -8.83 -13.54
C TYR A 154 11.22 -8.87 -12.17
N HIS A 155 12.08 -9.87 -11.95
CA HIS A 155 12.89 -10.00 -10.73
C HIS A 155 13.78 -8.78 -10.47
N ARG A 156 14.56 -8.35 -11.47
CA ARG A 156 15.39 -7.14 -11.35
C ARG A 156 14.56 -5.90 -11.02
N LYS A 157 13.43 -5.73 -11.71
CA LYS A 157 12.56 -4.57 -11.50
C LYS A 157 11.98 -4.55 -10.09
N LEU A 158 11.57 -5.70 -9.54
CA LEU A 158 11.11 -5.77 -8.15
C LEU A 158 12.20 -5.38 -7.14
N LEU A 159 13.45 -5.80 -7.36
CA LEU A 159 14.57 -5.39 -6.51
C LEU A 159 14.78 -3.87 -6.55
N ASP A 160 14.74 -3.28 -7.75
CA ASP A 160 15.00 -1.85 -7.96
C ASP A 160 13.92 -0.92 -7.40
N ILE A 161 12.65 -1.36 -7.37
CA ILE A 161 11.52 -0.56 -6.86
C ILE A 161 11.64 -0.34 -5.34
N GLY A 162 12.22 -1.32 -4.63
CA GLY A 162 12.37 -1.30 -3.17
C GLY A 162 11.05 -1.37 -2.39
N PRO A 163 11.13 -1.55 -1.05
CA PRO A 163 9.97 -1.79 -0.21
C PRO A 163 9.02 -0.59 -0.13
N GLN A 164 9.54 0.64 -0.16
CA GLN A 164 8.73 1.86 0.02
C GLN A 164 7.71 2.06 -1.12
N THR A 165 8.12 1.76 -2.35
CA THR A 165 7.24 1.87 -3.53
C THR A 165 6.43 0.60 -3.72
N ALA A 166 7.02 -0.58 -3.46
CA ALA A 166 6.36 -1.86 -3.66
C ALA A 166 5.12 -2.06 -2.78
N VAL A 167 5.15 -1.62 -1.51
CA VAL A 167 4.00 -1.70 -0.58
C VAL A 167 2.78 -0.91 -1.08
N ARG A 168 2.95 0.03 -2.01
CA ARG A 168 1.87 0.84 -2.60
C ARG A 168 1.23 0.18 -3.83
N LEU A 169 1.91 -0.79 -4.47
CA LEU A 169 1.43 -1.46 -5.69
C LEU A 169 0.10 -2.21 -5.50
N PRO A 170 -0.16 -2.90 -4.38
CA PRO A 170 -1.43 -3.60 -4.17
C PRO A 170 -2.65 -2.67 -4.20
N GLY A 171 -2.48 -1.40 -3.82
CA GLY A 171 -3.54 -0.39 -3.91
C GLY A 171 -3.98 -0.09 -5.35
N LEU A 172 -3.10 -0.32 -6.32
CA LEU A 172 -3.39 -0.19 -7.75
C LEU A 172 -3.95 -1.51 -8.31
N SER A 173 -3.40 -2.65 -7.90
CA SER A 173 -3.73 -3.94 -8.52
C SER A 173 -5.06 -4.52 -8.06
N TRP A 174 -5.44 -4.41 -6.78
CA TRP A 174 -6.62 -5.10 -6.27
C TRP A 174 -7.95 -4.65 -6.89
N PRO A 175 -8.23 -3.33 -7.06
CA PRO A 175 -9.44 -2.89 -7.75
C PRO A 175 -9.50 -3.40 -9.20
N MET A 176 -8.36 -3.42 -9.90
CA MET A 176 -8.26 -3.90 -11.29
C MET A 176 -8.50 -5.42 -11.38
N ILE A 177 -7.90 -6.20 -10.47
CA ILE A 177 -8.11 -7.65 -10.39
C ILE A 177 -9.58 -7.97 -10.15
N ARG A 178 -10.27 -7.22 -9.27
CA ARG A 178 -11.70 -7.40 -9.04
C ARG A 178 -12.54 -7.11 -10.29
N GLY A 179 -12.20 -6.05 -11.02
CA GLY A 179 -12.83 -5.72 -12.31
C GLY A 179 -12.64 -6.85 -13.33
N LEU A 180 -11.39 -7.26 -13.56
CA LEU A 180 -11.05 -8.32 -14.50
C LEU A 180 -11.63 -9.68 -14.11
N ALA A 181 -11.70 -9.99 -12.82
CA ALA A 181 -12.35 -11.19 -12.32
C ALA A 181 -13.86 -11.17 -12.62
N THR A 182 -14.51 -10.01 -12.47
CA THR A 182 -15.93 -9.84 -12.81
C THR A 182 -16.17 -10.06 -14.30
N GLU A 183 -15.30 -9.50 -15.15
CA GLU A 183 -15.35 -9.70 -16.61
C GLU A 183 -15.14 -11.18 -16.98
N THR A 184 -14.11 -11.80 -16.41
CA THR A 184 -13.74 -13.22 -16.68
C THR A 184 -14.84 -14.18 -16.25
N LEU A 185 -15.53 -13.89 -15.14
CA LEU A 185 -16.60 -14.74 -14.61
C LEU A 185 -17.98 -14.41 -15.20
N GLY A 186 -18.14 -13.27 -15.87
CA GLY A 186 -19.42 -12.74 -16.35
C GLY A 186 -20.41 -12.35 -15.22
N ARG A 187 -19.95 -12.37 -13.97
CA ARG A 187 -20.72 -12.03 -12.76
C ARG A 187 -19.78 -11.54 -11.66
N PRO A 188 -20.29 -10.80 -10.64
CA PRO A 188 -19.48 -10.44 -9.49
C PRO A 188 -18.85 -11.68 -8.81
N PRO A 189 -17.56 -11.61 -8.41
CA PRO A 189 -16.89 -12.72 -7.75
C PRO A 189 -17.47 -12.99 -6.37
N THR A 190 -17.59 -14.26 -6.04
CA THR A 190 -18.10 -14.82 -4.78
C THR A 190 -16.98 -15.56 -4.05
N LYS A 191 -17.24 -15.98 -2.80
CA LYS A 191 -16.26 -16.71 -1.98
C LYS A 191 -15.82 -18.06 -2.57
N ALA A 192 -16.57 -18.62 -3.52
CA ALA A 192 -16.24 -19.90 -4.16
C ALA A 192 -15.38 -19.77 -5.43
N ASP A 193 -15.15 -18.55 -5.90
CA ASP A 193 -14.45 -18.28 -7.16
C ASP A 193 -12.89 -18.22 -7.08
N PRO A 194 -12.23 -18.00 -5.91
CA PRO A 194 -10.76 -17.94 -5.86
C PRO A 194 -10.03 -19.18 -6.43
N PRO A 195 -10.45 -20.44 -6.18
CA PRO A 195 -9.79 -21.61 -6.77
C PRO A 195 -9.81 -21.59 -8.31
N ARG A 196 -10.93 -21.16 -8.91
CA ARG A 196 -11.09 -21.09 -10.37
C ARG A 196 -10.23 -19.98 -10.99
N LEU A 197 -10.13 -18.83 -10.32
CA LEU A 197 -9.27 -17.72 -10.76
C LEU A 197 -7.78 -18.07 -10.58
N ARG A 198 -7.44 -18.79 -9.51
CA ARG A 198 -6.10 -19.35 -9.29
C ARG A 198 -5.73 -20.27 -10.44
N ASP A 199 -6.56 -21.27 -10.76
CA ASP A 199 -6.27 -22.20 -11.86
C ASP A 199 -6.09 -21.48 -13.21
N ALA A 200 -6.87 -20.43 -13.46
CA ALA A 200 -6.76 -19.62 -14.67
C ALA A 200 -5.44 -18.85 -14.78
N THR A 201 -4.82 -18.50 -13.65
CA THR A 201 -3.63 -17.64 -13.56
C THR A 201 -2.36 -18.40 -13.13
N ASN A 202 -2.48 -19.65 -12.69
CA ASN A 202 -1.40 -20.42 -12.04
C ASN A 202 -0.16 -20.55 -12.94
N ASP A 203 -0.33 -20.87 -14.23
CA ASP A 203 0.80 -21.03 -15.16
C ASP A 203 1.62 -19.75 -15.30
N ALA A 204 0.95 -18.59 -15.34
CA ALA A 204 1.60 -17.29 -15.42
C ALA A 204 2.31 -16.92 -14.11
N VAL A 205 1.68 -17.22 -12.96
CA VAL A 205 2.29 -17.03 -11.64
C VAL A 205 3.53 -17.91 -11.51
N ARG A 206 3.46 -19.19 -11.87
CA ARG A 206 4.57 -20.13 -11.79
C ARG A 206 5.73 -19.78 -12.73
N ALA A 207 5.42 -19.19 -13.89
CA ALA A 207 6.44 -18.74 -14.85
C ALA A 207 7.27 -17.56 -14.32
N ILE A 208 6.64 -16.61 -13.61
CA ILE A 208 7.30 -15.40 -13.10
C ILE A 208 7.82 -15.58 -11.66
N LEU A 209 7.00 -16.15 -10.79
CA LEU A 209 7.18 -16.28 -9.33
C LEU A 209 7.15 -17.76 -8.91
N PRO A 210 8.15 -18.58 -9.31
CA PRO A 210 8.16 -20.01 -9.04
C PRO A 210 8.29 -20.37 -7.54
N GLY A 211 8.68 -19.42 -6.69
CA GLY A 211 8.83 -19.60 -5.24
C GLY A 211 7.57 -19.40 -4.43
N LEU A 212 6.47 -18.96 -5.05
CA LEU A 212 5.19 -18.76 -4.35
C LEU A 212 4.39 -20.04 -4.27
N ASP A 213 3.82 -20.29 -3.09
CA ASP A 213 2.82 -21.35 -2.88
C ASP A 213 1.52 -21.01 -3.63
N GLU A 214 0.92 -22.00 -4.28
CA GLU A 214 -0.35 -21.85 -5.02
C GLU A 214 -1.48 -21.38 -4.09
N LYS A 215 -1.44 -21.77 -2.81
CA LYS A 215 -2.38 -21.30 -1.80
C LYS A 215 -2.24 -19.81 -1.50
N CYS A 216 -1.05 -19.23 -1.61
CA CYS A 216 -0.83 -17.81 -1.39
C CYS A 216 -1.52 -16.96 -2.47
N ALA A 217 -1.42 -17.37 -3.74
CA ALA A 217 -2.13 -16.73 -4.84
C ALA A 217 -3.66 -16.78 -4.64
N GLU A 218 -4.18 -17.91 -4.16
CA GLU A 218 -5.61 -18.07 -3.83
C GLU A 218 -6.05 -17.14 -2.69
N GLU A 219 -5.27 -17.05 -1.61
CA GLU A 219 -5.56 -16.14 -0.49
C GLU A 219 -5.60 -14.67 -0.93
N HIS A 220 -4.68 -14.26 -1.81
CA HIS A 220 -4.63 -12.89 -2.32
C HIS A 220 -5.75 -12.59 -3.32
N LEU A 221 -6.12 -13.55 -4.17
CA LEU A 221 -7.31 -13.45 -5.01
C LEU A 221 -8.58 -13.36 -4.17
N ALA A 222 -8.70 -14.18 -3.13
CA ALA A 222 -9.81 -14.11 -2.18
C ALA A 222 -9.86 -12.74 -1.48
N SER A 223 -8.71 -12.20 -1.08
CA SER A 223 -8.61 -10.86 -0.48
C SER A 223 -8.99 -9.75 -1.45
N ALA A 224 -8.59 -9.84 -2.72
CA ALA A 224 -8.92 -8.85 -3.75
C ALA A 224 -10.42 -8.88 -4.14
N CYS A 225 -11.01 -10.08 -4.15
CA CYS A 225 -12.41 -10.29 -4.51
C CYS A 225 -13.38 -10.09 -3.33
N ALA A 226 -12.91 -10.18 -2.08
CA ALA A 226 -13.73 -9.94 -0.91
C ALA A 226 -14.01 -8.44 -0.71
N LEU A 227 -15.28 -8.09 -0.49
CA LEU A 227 -15.68 -6.81 0.12
C LEU A 227 -15.15 -6.77 1.55
N ALA A 228 -13.93 -6.24 1.73
CA ALA A 228 -13.27 -5.91 3.00
C ALA A 228 -13.72 -6.77 4.21
N ALA A 229 -13.42 -8.07 4.17
CA ALA A 229 -13.53 -8.89 5.37
C ALA A 229 -12.33 -8.58 6.27
N ARG A 230 -12.57 -7.79 7.32
CA ARG A 230 -11.60 -7.53 8.39
C ARG A 230 -11.14 -8.87 9.00
N SER A 231 -9.88 -9.23 8.81
CA SER A 231 -9.28 -10.37 9.51
C SER A 231 -9.07 -10.04 11.00
N PRO A 232 -9.23 -11.00 11.91
CA PRO A 232 -8.97 -10.82 13.33
C PRO A 232 -7.46 -10.66 13.61
N LYS A 233 -7.13 -9.81 14.60
CA LYS A 233 -5.76 -9.47 15.05
C LYS A 233 -5.09 -10.63 15.81
N PRO A 234 -3.86 -11.03 15.43
CA PRO A 234 -2.94 -11.78 16.28
C PRO A 234 -1.77 -10.90 16.80
N ASP A 235 -0.76 -11.55 17.38
CA ASP A 235 0.36 -11.06 18.20
C ASP A 235 1.36 -10.10 17.49
N PRO A 236 1.74 -8.92 18.07
CA PRO A 236 2.43 -7.82 17.38
C PRO A 236 3.78 -8.10 16.69
N GLU A 237 4.69 -8.91 17.25
CA GLU A 237 6.03 -9.10 16.65
C GLU A 237 6.04 -10.16 15.55
N ALA A 238 5.32 -11.27 15.77
CA ALA A 238 5.07 -12.25 14.71
C ALA A 238 4.21 -11.67 13.57
N GLU A 239 3.39 -10.64 13.88
CA GLU A 239 2.58 -9.91 12.90
C GLU A 239 3.43 -9.01 12.00
N GLU A 240 4.50 -8.38 12.49
CA GLU A 240 5.34 -7.51 11.65
C GLU A 240 6.07 -8.31 10.55
N GLN A 241 6.72 -9.43 10.89
CA GLN A 241 7.40 -10.26 9.90
C GLN A 241 6.39 -10.88 8.91
N ARG A 242 5.25 -11.37 9.41
CA ARG A 242 4.18 -11.89 8.54
C ARG A 242 3.59 -10.80 7.64
N ALA A 243 3.46 -9.57 8.13
CA ALA A 243 2.98 -8.44 7.35
C ALA A 243 3.97 -8.03 6.26
N ARG A 244 5.27 -8.05 6.54
CA ARG A 244 6.32 -7.79 5.53
C ARG A 244 6.30 -8.84 4.41
N VAL A 245 6.18 -10.12 4.78
CA VAL A 245 6.05 -11.22 3.81
C VAL A 245 4.78 -11.04 2.95
N LYS A 246 3.61 -10.86 3.59
CA LYS A 246 2.35 -10.63 2.87
C LYS A 246 2.37 -9.39 1.99
N ALA A 247 3.06 -8.33 2.39
CA ALA A 247 3.19 -7.12 1.58
C ALA A 247 4.06 -7.36 0.35
N ALA A 248 5.14 -8.13 0.47
CA ALA A 248 5.99 -8.52 -0.65
C ALA A 248 5.25 -9.44 -1.63
N GLU A 249 4.53 -10.44 -1.12
CA GLU A 249 3.68 -11.33 -1.92
C GLU A 249 2.61 -10.55 -2.68
N ALA A 250 1.90 -9.64 -2.00
CA ALA A 250 0.89 -8.77 -2.61
C ALA A 250 1.46 -7.89 -3.73
N ALA A 251 2.62 -7.27 -3.49
CA ALA A 251 3.28 -6.39 -4.44
C ALA A 251 3.75 -7.14 -5.71
N ALA A 252 4.25 -8.37 -5.55
CA ALA A 252 4.69 -9.22 -6.65
C ALA A 252 3.51 -9.89 -7.39
N LEU A 253 2.47 -10.33 -6.68
CA LEU A 253 1.35 -11.03 -7.32
C LEU A 253 0.46 -10.09 -8.14
N GLY A 254 0.25 -8.86 -7.69
CA GLY A 254 -0.69 -7.91 -8.32
C GLY A 254 -0.48 -7.74 -9.84
N PRO A 255 0.71 -7.32 -10.31
CA PRO A 255 0.97 -7.15 -11.74
C PRO A 255 0.88 -8.46 -12.54
N VAL A 256 1.28 -9.59 -11.95
CA VAL A 256 1.26 -10.90 -12.62
C VAL A 256 -0.17 -11.40 -12.83
N LEU A 257 -1.02 -11.29 -11.81
CA LEU A 257 -2.43 -11.67 -11.88
C LEU A 257 -3.17 -10.83 -12.91
N ILE A 258 -2.90 -9.53 -13.00
CA ILE A 258 -3.50 -8.63 -13.99
C ILE A 258 -3.08 -9.04 -15.41
N ALA A 259 -1.78 -9.25 -15.64
CA ALA A 259 -1.30 -9.70 -16.95
C ALA A 259 -1.87 -11.07 -17.34
N ALA A 260 -2.03 -11.98 -16.38
CA ALA A 260 -2.60 -13.31 -16.61
C ALA A 260 -4.10 -13.24 -16.96
N LEU A 261 -4.88 -12.44 -16.24
CA LEU A 261 -6.31 -12.25 -16.50
C LEU A 261 -6.54 -11.52 -17.83
N HIS A 262 -5.70 -10.54 -18.19
CA HIS A 262 -5.78 -9.90 -19.51
C HIS A 262 -5.51 -10.87 -20.66
N ARG A 263 -4.49 -11.74 -20.56
CA ARG A 263 -4.21 -12.74 -21.60
C ARG A 263 -5.32 -13.77 -21.83
N ARG A 264 -6.22 -13.95 -20.88
CA ARG A 264 -7.38 -14.85 -21.01
C ARG A 264 -8.55 -14.21 -21.75
N ARG A 265 -8.52 -12.88 -21.91
CA ARG A 265 -9.55 -12.10 -22.59
C ARG A 265 -9.29 -12.00 -24.09
N ASP A 266 -8.03 -11.96 -24.49
CA ASP A 266 -7.58 -11.96 -25.89
C ASP A 266 -7.56 -13.37 -26.49
#